data_AF-A0A9D1FMX4-F1
#
_entry.id   AF-A0A9D1FMX4-F1
#
_cell.length_a   1.000
_cell.length_b   1.000
_cell.length_c   1.000
_cell.angle_alpha   90.00
_cell.angle_beta   90.00
_cell.angle_gamma   90.00
#
_symmetry.space_group_name_H-M   'P 1'
#
loop_
_entity.id
_entity.type
_entity.pdbx_description
1 polymer ?
#
loop_
_entity_poly.entity_id
_entity_poly.type
_entity_poly.pdbx_seq_one_letter_code
_entity_poly.pdbx_strand_id
1 'polypeptide(L)'
;MEEKEIKNVYAIPANYTDSGKLFGGMVDTRNAVEAGILLLIVGCPEFAWIPMPGMIRIVVMVVTLIPLAVLAVMGIDGDSLFQYMGHICKFWIHRRKLHMRRVGYHYETAKPASSGKTRRRKNKKA
;
A
#
# COMPACT_ATOMS: atom_id res chain seq x y z
N MET A 1 44.53 8.66 18.67
CA MET A 1 43.29 9.21 19.23
C MET A 1 42.16 8.50 18.50
N GLU A 2 41.49 7.57 19.18
CA GLU A 2 40.46 6.74 18.56
C GLU A 2 39.19 7.56 18.41
N GLU A 3 38.88 7.95 17.18
CA GLU A 3 37.60 8.56 16.82
C GLU A 3 36.51 7.51 17.05
N LYS A 4 35.89 7.54 18.23
CA LYS A 4 34.62 6.85 18.46
C LYS A 4 33.64 7.44 17.46
N GLU A 5 33.31 6.69 16.42
CA GLU A 5 32.17 6.96 15.55
C GLU A 5 30.91 7.02 16.43
N ILE A 6 30.53 8.23 16.84
CA ILE A 6 29.28 8.47 17.54
C ILE A 6 28.19 8.25 16.50
N LYS A 7 27.71 7.00 16.41
CA LYS A 7 26.47 6.67 15.73
C LYS A 7 25.38 7.49 16.43
N ASN A 8 25.06 8.65 15.87
CA ASN A 8 24.03 9.55 16.39
C ASN A 8 22.67 8.85 16.27
N VAL A 9 22.33 8.04 17.28
CA VAL A 9 21.04 7.38 17.40
C VAL A 9 20.04 8.47 17.78
N TYR A 10 19.29 8.95 16.79
CA TYR A 10 18.14 9.81 17.02
C TYR A 10 16.94 8.95 17.44
N ALA A 11 16.39 9.22 18.62
CA ALA A 11 15.13 8.63 19.03
C ALA A 11 13.99 9.34 18.29
N ILE A 12 13.27 8.59 17.45
CA ILE A 12 12.06 9.09 16.79
C ILE A 12 10.93 9.10 17.83
N PRO A 13 10.27 10.25 18.08
CA PRO A 13 9.15 10.32 19.01
C PRO A 13 7.99 9.43 18.55
N ALA A 14 7.23 8.85 19.49
CA ALA A 14 6.10 7.97 19.16
C ALA A 14 5.06 8.63 18.24
N ASN A 15 4.83 9.94 18.38
CA ASN A 15 3.86 10.70 17.59
C ASN A 15 4.41 11.26 16.27
N TYR A 16 5.55 10.75 15.78
CA TYR A 16 6.16 11.23 14.54
C TYR A 16 5.25 11.13 13.30
N THR A 17 4.29 10.19 13.31
CA THR A 17 3.36 9.96 12.20
C THR A 17 1.93 10.46 12.46
N ASP A 18 1.65 10.98 13.65
CA ASP A 18 0.30 11.41 14.06
C ASP A 18 -0.08 12.82 13.59
N SER A 19 0.84 13.52 12.92
CA SER A 19 0.59 14.87 12.41
C SER A 19 -0.64 14.89 11.49
N GLY A 20 -1.70 15.56 11.92
CA GLY A 20 -2.94 15.69 11.14
C GLY A 20 -3.88 14.49 11.21
N LYS A 21 -3.76 13.60 12.20
CA LYS A 21 -4.74 12.54 12.49
C LYS A 21 -5.75 12.98 13.55
N LEU A 22 -7.01 12.60 13.36
CA LEU A 22 -8.11 12.82 14.30
C LEU A 22 -8.11 11.75 15.41
N PHE A 23 -8.75 12.06 16.54
CA PHE A 23 -8.87 11.17 17.69
C PHE A 23 -7.52 10.64 18.23
N GLY A 24 -6.49 11.50 18.28
CA GLY A 24 -5.20 11.15 18.88
C GLY A 24 -4.41 10.10 18.09
N GLY A 25 -4.59 10.04 16.77
CA GLY A 25 -3.90 9.09 15.88
C GLY A 25 -4.79 7.98 15.32
N MET A 26 -6.02 7.83 15.83
CA MET A 26 -6.90 6.70 15.49
C MET A 26 -7.54 6.82 14.10
N VAL A 27 -7.80 8.04 13.60
CA VAL A 27 -8.48 8.24 12.31
C VAL A 27 -7.73 9.25 11.47
N ASP A 28 -7.41 8.89 10.24
CA ASP A 28 -6.84 9.85 9.29
C ASP A 28 -7.87 10.91 8.92
N THR A 29 -7.46 12.19 8.89
CA THR A 29 -8.33 13.30 8.47
C THR A 29 -8.92 13.09 7.10
N ARG A 30 -8.14 12.51 6.18
CA ARG A 30 -8.61 12.14 4.83
C ARG A 30 -9.74 11.14 4.88
N ASN A 31 -9.59 10.10 5.70
CA ASN A 31 -10.60 9.07 5.81
C ASN A 31 -11.89 9.60 6.45
N ALA A 32 -11.77 10.50 7.44
CA ALA A 32 -12.94 11.16 8.02
C ALA A 32 -13.70 12.04 7.03
N VAL A 33 -12.99 12.77 6.16
CA VAL A 33 -13.63 13.58 5.10
C VAL A 33 -14.32 12.68 4.07
N GLU A 34 -13.64 11.62 3.63
CA GLU A 34 -14.21 10.65 2.69
C GLU A 34 -15.45 9.95 3.27
N ALA A 35 -15.40 9.52 4.53
CA ALA A 35 -16.53 8.96 5.25
C ALA A 35 -17.71 9.93 5.30
N GLY A 36 -17.46 11.21 5.61
CA GLY A 36 -18.51 12.24 5.65
C GLY A 36 -19.20 12.44 4.29
N ILE A 37 -18.41 12.49 3.20
CA ILE A 37 -18.95 12.60 1.84
C ILE A 37 -19.79 11.36 1.50
N LEU A 38 -19.29 10.16 1.81
CA LEU A 38 -19.97 8.91 1.50
C LEU A 38 -21.30 8.77 2.27
N LEU A 39 -21.33 9.19 3.53
CA LEU A 39 -22.56 9.24 4.33
C LEU A 39 -23.56 10.27 3.82
N LEU A 40 -23.11 11.42 3.30
CA LEU A 40 -24.01 12.39 2.66
C LEU A 40 -24.62 11.82 1.38
N ILE A 41 -23.80 11.19 0.53
CA ILE A 41 -24.26 10.60 -0.74
C ILE A 41 -25.30 9.51 -0.51
N VAL A 42 -25.14 8.68 0.54
CA VAL A 42 -26.09 7.60 0.85
C VAL A 42 -27.26 8.10 1.70
N GLY A 43 -27.02 8.97 2.68
CA GLY A 43 -28.03 9.46 3.60
C GLY A 43 -29.02 10.46 2.99
N CYS A 44 -28.60 11.30 2.05
CA CYS A 44 -29.51 12.23 1.35
C CYS A 44 -30.64 11.52 0.57
N PRO A 45 -30.37 10.56 -0.33
CA PRO A 45 -31.42 9.86 -1.06
C PRO A 45 -32.27 9.00 -0.13
N GLU A 46 -31.65 8.37 0.86
CA GLU A 46 -32.35 7.61 1.89
C GLU A 46 -33.39 8.46 2.65
N PHE A 47 -33.05 9.73 2.97
CA PHE A 47 -33.99 10.66 3.59
C PHE A 47 -35.05 11.20 2.61
N ALA A 48 -34.67 11.51 1.37
CA ALA A 48 -35.55 12.16 0.40
C ALA A 48 -36.55 11.20 -0.25
N TRP A 49 -36.16 9.95 -0.50
CA TRP A 49 -36.85 9.07 -1.45
C TRP A 49 -37.72 7.99 -0.79
N ILE A 50 -37.59 7.72 0.51
CA ILE A 50 -38.30 6.63 1.20
C ILE A 50 -39.59 7.15 1.84
N PRO A 51 -40.79 7.01 1.24
CA PRO A 51 -42.05 7.47 1.82
C PRO A 51 -42.53 6.55 2.95
N MET A 52 -41.81 6.54 4.08
CA MET A 52 -42.17 5.81 5.30
C MET A 52 -42.42 6.75 6.47
N PRO A 53 -43.12 6.29 7.53
CA PRO A 53 -43.28 7.04 8.78
C PRO A 53 -41.93 7.50 9.33
N GLY A 54 -41.86 8.74 9.85
CA GLY A 54 -40.59 9.38 10.23
C GLY A 54 -39.71 8.56 11.19
N MET A 55 -40.32 7.88 12.18
CA MET A 55 -39.60 6.99 13.11
C MET A 55 -38.93 5.82 12.37
N ILE A 56 -39.65 5.15 11.47
CA ILE A 56 -39.13 4.00 10.71
C ILE A 56 -38.03 4.47 9.75
N ARG A 57 -38.23 5.62 9.10
CA ARG A 57 -37.21 6.20 8.23
C ARG A 57 -35.90 6.43 8.99
N ILE A 58 -35.94 7.07 10.16
CA ILE A 58 -34.74 7.32 10.97
C ILE A 58 -34.06 6.02 11.40
N VAL A 59 -34.82 5.02 11.85
CA VAL A 59 -34.25 3.71 12.22
C VAL A 59 -33.53 3.08 11.03
N VAL A 60 -34.13 3.11 9.84
CA VAL A 60 -33.48 2.60 8.62
C VAL A 60 -32.19 3.37 8.33
N MET A 61 -32.19 4.71 8.39
CA MET A 61 -30.98 5.51 8.18
C MET A 61 -29.86 5.09 9.13
N VAL A 62 -30.17 4.91 10.41
CA VAL A 62 -29.15 4.60 11.42
C VAL A 62 -28.59 3.20 11.18
N VAL A 63 -29.45 2.24 10.84
CA VAL A 63 -29.04 0.85 10.56
C VAL A 63 -28.19 0.74 9.29
N THR A 64 -28.38 1.59 8.28
CA THR A 64 -27.57 1.61 7.06
C THR A 64 -26.30 2.47 7.21
N LEU A 65 -26.43 3.67 7.78
CA LEU A 65 -25.34 4.64 7.87
C LEU A 65 -24.30 4.28 8.92
N ILE A 66 -24.66 3.69 10.07
CA ILE A 66 -23.66 3.30 11.08
C ILE A 66 -22.65 2.27 10.54
N PRO A 67 -23.06 1.11 10.00
CA PRO A 67 -22.08 0.13 9.51
C PRO A 67 -21.27 0.72 8.35
N LEU A 68 -21.89 1.54 7.51
CA LEU A 68 -21.21 2.22 6.41
C LEU A 68 -20.15 3.23 6.92
N ALA A 69 -20.48 4.00 7.96
CA ALA A 69 -19.56 4.94 8.60
C ALA A 69 -18.36 4.21 9.22
N VAL A 70 -18.60 3.09 9.90
CA VAL A 70 -17.53 2.28 10.52
C VAL A 70 -16.59 1.73 9.45
N LEU A 71 -17.14 1.16 8.37
CA LEU A 71 -16.32 0.68 7.26
C LEU A 71 -15.54 1.80 6.60
N ALA A 72 -16.17 2.96 6.41
CA ALA A 72 -15.51 4.12 5.84
C ALA A 72 -14.32 4.55 6.71
N VAL A 73 -14.54 4.79 8.00
CA VAL A 73 -13.52 5.24 8.96
C VAL A 73 -12.42 4.20 9.22
N MET A 74 -12.71 2.91 9.09
CA MET A 74 -11.70 1.86 9.22
C MET A 74 -10.77 1.78 8.00
N GLY A 75 -11.27 2.11 6.81
CA GLY A 75 -10.48 2.03 5.58
C GLY A 75 -10.20 0.59 5.15
N ILE A 76 -9.36 0.44 4.12
CA ILE A 76 -8.90 -0.86 3.61
C ILE A 76 -7.38 -0.85 3.59
N ASP A 77 -6.74 -1.76 4.33
CA ASP A 77 -5.28 -1.90 4.40
C ASP A 77 -4.52 -0.60 4.76
N GLY A 78 -5.18 0.33 5.46
CA GLY A 78 -4.63 1.65 5.82
C GLY A 78 -4.81 2.74 4.76
N ASP A 79 -5.39 2.41 3.60
CA ASP A 79 -5.83 3.39 2.61
C ASP A 79 -7.28 3.82 2.85
N SER A 80 -7.62 5.01 2.38
CA SER A 80 -9.00 5.49 2.33
C SER A 80 -9.80 4.80 1.21
N LEU A 81 -11.13 4.71 1.35
CA LEU A 81 -11.97 3.93 0.41
C LEU A 81 -11.88 4.46 -1.03
N PHE A 82 -11.87 5.78 -1.23
CA PHE A 82 -11.80 6.34 -2.57
C PHE A 82 -10.41 6.16 -3.20
N GLN A 83 -9.35 6.16 -2.39
CA GLN A 83 -8.01 5.85 -2.85
C GLN A 83 -7.93 4.39 -3.32
N TYR A 84 -8.45 3.45 -2.53
CA TYR A 84 -8.54 2.05 -2.91
C TYR A 84 -9.34 1.85 -4.21
N MET A 85 -10.48 2.51 -4.35
CA MET A 85 -11.28 2.52 -5.59
C MET A 85 -10.45 3.04 -6.79
N GLY A 86 -9.68 4.11 -6.58
CA GLY A 86 -8.78 4.67 -7.58
C GLY A 86 -7.71 3.68 -8.03
N HIS A 87 -7.13 2.90 -7.11
CA HIS A 87 -6.18 1.84 -7.44
C HIS A 87 -6.82 0.75 -8.31
N ILE A 88 -8.04 0.33 -7.98
CA ILE A 88 -8.80 -0.65 -8.79
C ILE A 88 -9.08 -0.11 -10.19
N CYS A 89 -9.61 1.11 -10.30
CA CYS A 89 -9.90 1.75 -11.59
C CYS A 89 -8.64 1.91 -12.43
N LYS A 90 -7.54 2.36 -11.83
CA LYS A 90 -6.25 2.50 -12.51
C LYS A 90 -5.76 1.14 -13.00
N PHE A 91 -5.84 0.10 -12.18
CA PHE A 91 -5.49 -1.26 -12.57
C PHE A 91 -6.35 -1.74 -13.75
N TRP A 92 -7.65 -1.47 -13.73
CA TRP A 92 -8.57 -1.84 -14.81
C TRP A 92 -8.22 -1.15 -16.14
N ILE A 93 -7.98 0.17 -16.12
CA ILE A 93 -7.66 0.96 -17.31
C ILE A 93 -6.28 0.59 -17.88
N HIS A 94 -5.30 0.36 -17.00
CA HIS A 94 -3.91 0.08 -17.40
C HIS A 94 -3.60 -1.42 -17.48
N ARG A 95 -4.61 -2.29 -17.42
CA ARG A 95 -4.44 -3.75 -17.46
C ARG A 95 -3.94 -4.20 -18.82
N ARG A 96 -2.63 -4.18 -19.03
CA ARG A 96 -1.99 -4.83 -20.17
C ARG A 96 -2.07 -6.34 -19.97
N LYS A 97 -2.64 -7.07 -20.94
CA LYS A 97 -2.57 -8.54 -20.97
C LYS A 97 -1.10 -8.93 -21.17
N LEU A 98 -0.42 -9.30 -20.09
CA LEU A 98 0.90 -9.92 -20.19
C LEU A 98 0.71 -11.31 -20.78
N HIS A 99 0.94 -11.44 -22.09
CA HIS A 99 1.27 -12.75 -22.64
C HIS A 99 2.57 -13.16 -21.98
N MET A 100 2.51 -14.17 -21.12
CA MET A 100 3.68 -14.83 -20.56
C MET A 100 4.45 -15.47 -21.74
N ARG A 101 5.26 -14.68 -22.45
CA ARG A 101 6.30 -15.26 -23.30
C ARG A 101 7.26 -15.88 -22.32
N ARG A 102 7.14 -17.18 -22.11
CA ARG A 102 8.01 -17.99 -21.26
C ARG A 102 9.46 -17.69 -21.67
N VAL A 103 10.14 -16.79 -20.96
CA VAL A 103 11.55 -16.52 -21.18
C VAL A 103 12.26 -17.74 -20.63
N GLY A 104 12.65 -18.65 -21.52
CA GLY A 104 13.48 -19.78 -21.16
C GLY A 104 14.82 -19.25 -20.64
N TYR A 105 15.12 -19.51 -19.37
CA TYR A 105 16.45 -19.26 -18.84
C TYR A 105 17.41 -20.26 -19.48
N HIS A 106 18.25 -19.79 -20.41
CA HIS A 106 19.43 -20.54 -20.82
C HIS A 106 20.46 -20.43 -19.70
N TYR A 107 20.60 -21.48 -18.90
CA TYR A 107 21.79 -21.65 -18.08
C TYR A 107 22.93 -22.05 -19.01
N GLU A 108 23.81 -21.11 -19.34
CA GLU A 108 25.11 -21.49 -19.91
C GLU A 108 25.84 -22.36 -18.87
N THR A 109 26.04 -23.62 -19.21
CA THR A 109 26.88 -24.52 -18.42
C THR A 109 28.32 -24.07 -18.60
N ALA A 110 28.79 -23.19 -17.72
CA ALA A 110 30.19 -22.81 -17.65
C ALA A 110 31.02 -24.06 -17.32
N LYS A 111 31.60 -24.70 -18.36
CA LYS A 111 32.61 -25.74 -18.19
C LYS A 111 33.85 -25.06 -17.57
N PRO A 112 34.34 -25.48 -16.40
CA PRO A 112 35.57 -24.93 -15.86
C PRO A 112 36.71 -25.28 -16.82
N ALA A 113 37.40 -24.25 -17.30
CA ALA A 113 38.59 -24.41 -18.12
C ALA A 113 39.64 -25.19 -17.31
N SER A 114 39.91 -26.43 -17.72
CA SER A 114 41.04 -27.19 -17.21
C SER A 114 42.32 -26.45 -17.55
N SER A 115 42.93 -25.78 -16.57
CA SER A 115 44.24 -25.16 -16.73
C SER A 115 45.28 -26.26 -16.99
N GLY A 116 45.67 -26.39 -18.26
CA GLY A 116 46.69 -27.31 -18.72
C GLY A 116 48.04 -27.04 -18.04
N LYS A 117 48.60 -28.08 -17.42
CA LYS A 117 50.03 -28.17 -17.11
C LYS A 117 50.84 -28.11 -18.41
N THR A 118 52.06 -27.58 -18.30
CA THR A 118 53.25 -27.66 -19.21
C THR A 118 53.69 -26.24 -19.62
N ARG A 119 54.91 -25.74 -19.36
CA ARG A 119 56.20 -26.35 -19.72
C ARG A 119 57.39 -25.67 -18.99
N ARG A 120 58.32 -26.51 -18.53
CA ARG A 120 59.73 -26.25 -18.18
C ARG A 120 60.37 -25.01 -18.82
N ARG A 121 60.89 -24.10 -17.99
CA ARG A 121 61.95 -23.16 -18.33
C ARG A 121 63.22 -23.93 -18.73
N LYS A 122 63.69 -23.76 -19.97
CA LYS A 122 65.10 -23.97 -20.33
C LYS A 122 65.76 -22.59 -20.39
N ASN A 123 66.58 -22.28 -19.40
CA ASN A 123 67.54 -21.17 -19.50
C ASN A 123 68.68 -21.57 -20.44
N LYS A 124 69.06 -20.65 -21.31
CA LYS A 124 70.23 -20.70 -22.18
C LYS A 124 70.98 -19.38 -22.00
N LYS A 125 72.32 -19.48 -21.87
CA LYS A 125 73.34 -18.41 -21.77
C LYS A 125 73.53 -17.85 -20.34
N ALA A 126 74.72 -17.72 -19.77
CA ALA A 126 76.09 -17.75 -20.28
C ALA A 126 76.98 -18.73 -19.51
#